data_AF-A0A8J7GZG0-F1
#
_entry.id   AF-A0A8J7GZG0-F1
#
_cell.length_a   1.000
_cell.length_b   1.000
_cell.length_c   1.000
_cell.angle_alpha   90.00
_cell.angle_beta   90.00
_cell.angle_gamma   90.00
#
_symmetry.space_group_name_H-M   'P 1'
#
loop_
_entity.id
_entity.type
_entity.pdbx_description
1 polymer ?
#
loop_
_entity_poly.entity_id
_entity_poly.type
_entity_poly.pdbx_seq_one_letter_code
_entity_poly.pdbx_strand_id
1 'polypeptide(L)'
;MSGDRDKITPEYAYAMCNMLLSAGADPNCTSTRRFKPEFDHRNGVTRLENSALEWAIMREYFDIFTLLLDHGAAPAHRTCIKQEQFVHFACTRLSGRPESTVTPYLDELERRGLLDLEARSGTEATLLLMAVSKCQTPSAGSITPPPCTAP
;
A
#
# COMPACT_ATOMS: atom_id res chain seq x y z
N MET A 1 -15.86 -6.68 -34.33
CA MET A 1 -14.67 -7.38 -33.82
C MET A 1 -13.98 -6.44 -32.83
N SER A 2 -14.46 -6.44 -31.58
CA SER A 2 -13.91 -5.55 -30.54
C SER A 2 -12.78 -6.29 -29.85
N GLY A 3 -11.56 -5.82 -30.05
CA GLY A 3 -10.33 -6.46 -29.59
C GLY A 3 -10.33 -6.68 -28.08
N ASP A 4 -10.10 -7.94 -27.72
CA ASP A 4 -9.60 -8.36 -26.42
C ASP A 4 -8.31 -7.57 -26.16
N ARG A 5 -8.40 -6.48 -25.39
CA ARG A 5 -7.20 -5.78 -24.93
C ARG A 5 -6.57 -6.70 -23.89
N ASP A 6 -5.52 -7.39 -24.30
CA ASP A 6 -4.59 -8.20 -23.52
C ASP A 6 -4.66 -7.88 -22.02
N LYS A 7 -5.47 -8.65 -21.30
CA LYS A 7 -5.47 -8.59 -19.83
C LYS A 7 -4.13 -9.16 -19.41
N ILE A 8 -3.24 -8.28 -18.93
CA ILE A 8 -2.01 -8.69 -18.27
C ILE A 8 -2.40 -9.67 -17.15
N THR A 9 -1.98 -10.93 -17.29
CA THR A 9 -2.23 -11.95 -16.27
C THR A 9 -1.23 -11.78 -15.11
N PRO A 10 -1.58 -12.17 -13.88
CA PRO A 10 -0.65 -12.13 -12.75
C PRO A 10 0.65 -12.89 -13.02
N GLU A 11 0.58 -14.01 -13.73
CA GLU A 11 1.73 -14.85 -14.07
C GLU A 11 2.68 -14.14 -15.05
N TYR A 12 2.12 -13.44 -16.03
CA TYR A 12 2.92 -12.63 -16.95
C TYR A 12 3.61 -11.47 -16.22
N ALA A 13 2.87 -10.78 -15.33
CA ALA A 13 3.43 -9.70 -14.52
C ALA A 13 4.57 -10.21 -13.64
N TYR A 14 4.40 -11.36 -12.98
CA TYR A 14 5.43 -12.00 -12.17
C TYR A 14 6.66 -12.36 -13.01
N ALA A 15 6.48 -13.03 -14.15
CA ALA A 15 7.59 -13.44 -15.01
C ALA A 15 8.40 -12.24 -15.51
N MET A 16 7.72 -11.15 -15.87
CA MET A 16 8.37 -9.91 -16.29
C MET A 16 9.14 -9.26 -15.14
N CYS A 17 8.54 -9.12 -13.97
CA CYS A 17 9.21 -8.57 -12.78
C CYS A 17 10.45 -9.40 -12.42
N ASN A 18 10.34 -10.73 -12.41
CA ASN A 18 11.45 -11.62 -12.10
C ASN A 18 12.60 -11.47 -13.11
N MET A 19 12.29 -11.37 -14.40
CA MET A 19 13.30 -11.13 -15.43
C MET A 19 14.02 -9.80 -15.21
N LEU A 20 13.29 -8.71 -14.96
CA LEU A 20 13.88 -7.38 -14.79
C LEU A 20 14.73 -7.30 -13.51
N LEU A 21 14.24 -7.83 -12.40
CA LEU A 21 14.96 -7.85 -11.13
C LEU A 21 16.22 -8.73 -11.21
N SER A 22 16.14 -9.87 -11.89
CA SER A 22 17.31 -10.73 -12.17
C SER A 22 18.36 -10.03 -13.04
N ALA A 23 17.94 -9.10 -13.90
CA ALA A 23 18.84 -8.27 -14.71
C ALA A 23 19.42 -7.06 -13.94
N GLY A 24 19.11 -6.90 -12.64
CA GLY A 24 19.61 -5.82 -11.80
C GLY A 24 18.76 -4.55 -11.82
N ALA A 25 17.49 -4.63 -12.22
CA ALA A 25 16.56 -3.52 -12.04
C ALA A 25 16.42 -3.15 -10.56
N ASP A 26 16.36 -1.86 -10.25
CA ASP A 26 16.22 -1.37 -8.88
C ASP A 26 14.81 -1.67 -8.31
N PRO A 27 14.69 -2.49 -7.25
CA PRO A 27 13.40 -2.80 -6.63
C PRO A 27 12.81 -1.61 -5.84
N ASN A 28 13.60 -0.57 -5.55
CA ASN A 28 13.18 0.64 -4.85
C ASN A 28 12.70 1.75 -5.80
N CYS A 29 12.55 1.45 -7.09
CA CYS A 29 12.07 2.42 -8.04
C CYS A 29 10.66 2.95 -7.69
N THR A 30 10.44 4.23 -7.97
CA THR A 30 9.15 4.90 -7.79
C THR A 30 8.54 5.27 -9.13
N SER A 31 7.23 5.12 -9.26
CA SER A 31 6.50 5.69 -10.39
C SER A 31 6.27 7.17 -10.13
N THR A 32 6.57 8.05 -11.08
CA THR A 32 6.19 9.47 -11.00
C THR A 32 4.93 9.71 -11.82
N ARG A 33 3.84 10.11 -11.17
CA ARG A 33 2.68 10.67 -11.87
C ARG A 33 2.94 12.16 -12.12
N ARG A 34 2.76 12.62 -13.35
CA ARG A 34 2.65 14.06 -13.63
C ARG A 34 1.17 14.41 -13.66
N PHE A 35 0.76 15.45 -12.91
CA PHE A 35 -0.59 15.98 -13.06
C PHE A 35 -0.79 16.48 -14.49
N LYS A 36 -1.94 16.14 -15.08
CA LYS A 36 -2.49 16.99 -16.13
C LYS A 36 -3.04 18.26 -15.45
N PRO A 37 -2.92 19.45 -16.07
CA PRO A 37 -3.35 20.72 -15.48
C PRO A 37 -4.82 20.76 -15.00
N GLU A 38 -5.66 19.86 -15.51
CA GLU A 38 -7.11 19.78 -15.26
C GLU A 38 -7.49 19.22 -13.87
N PHE A 39 -6.54 18.66 -13.11
CA PHE A 39 -6.81 18.15 -11.75
C PHE A 39 -6.71 19.29 -10.72
N ASP A 40 -7.77 20.10 -10.63
CA ASP A 40 -7.99 21.12 -9.60
C ASP A 40 -8.12 20.47 -8.21
N HIS A 41 -7.19 20.80 -7.32
CA HIS A 41 -6.86 20.12 -6.07
C HIS A 41 -7.69 20.67 -4.90
N ARG A 42 -8.98 20.91 -5.12
CA ARG A 42 -9.86 21.51 -4.10
C ARG A 42 -9.98 20.70 -2.80
N ASN A 43 -9.58 19.41 -2.77
CA ASN A 43 -9.81 18.55 -1.60
C ASN A 43 -8.65 17.60 -1.19
N GLY A 44 -7.39 17.82 -1.59
CA GLY A 44 -6.32 17.06 -0.94
C GLY A 44 -4.98 17.02 -1.66
N VAL A 45 -3.91 16.93 -0.87
CA VAL A 45 -2.55 16.66 -1.34
C VAL A 45 -2.56 15.34 -2.11
N THR A 46 -2.54 15.41 -3.43
CA THR A 46 -2.53 14.23 -4.28
C THR A 46 -1.11 13.66 -4.32
N ARG A 47 -0.98 12.40 -3.91
CA ARG A 47 0.27 11.64 -3.90
C ARG A 47 0.71 11.39 -5.34
N LEU A 48 1.91 11.85 -5.67
CA LEU A 48 2.47 11.78 -7.02
C LEU A 48 3.32 10.54 -7.27
N GLU A 49 3.78 9.89 -6.21
CA GLU A 49 4.74 8.83 -6.29
C GLU A 49 4.25 7.58 -5.55
N ASN A 50 4.51 6.42 -6.16
CA ASN A 50 4.31 5.14 -5.51
C ASN A 50 5.52 4.24 -5.76
N SER A 51 5.96 3.49 -4.75
CA SER A 51 6.99 2.45 -4.93
C SER A 51 6.43 1.21 -5.63
N ALA A 52 7.34 0.35 -6.11
CA ALA A 52 6.98 -0.98 -6.61
C ALA A 52 6.17 -1.80 -5.59
N LEU A 53 6.54 -1.75 -4.29
CA LEU A 53 5.80 -2.44 -3.22
C LEU A 53 4.36 -1.94 -3.09
N GLU A 54 4.16 -0.63 -3.16
CA GLU A 54 2.82 -0.02 -3.08
C GLU A 54 1.95 -0.41 -4.30
N TRP A 55 2.55 -0.53 -5.48
CA TRP A 55 1.84 -1.04 -6.65
C TRP A 55 1.45 -2.51 -6.51
N ALA A 56 2.31 -3.34 -5.93
CA ALA A 56 2.02 -4.76 -5.72
C ALA A 56 0.79 -4.95 -4.82
N ILE A 57 0.71 -4.26 -3.67
CA ILE A 57 -0.45 -4.36 -2.78
C ILE A 57 -1.72 -3.74 -3.38
N MET A 58 -1.62 -2.65 -4.15
CA MET A 58 -2.79 -2.05 -4.84
C MET A 58 -3.43 -3.00 -5.86
N ARG A 59 -2.63 -3.89 -6.44
CA ARG A 59 -3.03 -4.90 -7.43
C ARG A 59 -3.28 -6.27 -6.83
N GLU A 60 -3.10 -6.42 -5.52
CA GLU A 60 -3.22 -7.70 -4.80
C GLU A 60 -2.23 -8.76 -5.31
N TYR A 61 -1.05 -8.34 -5.77
CA TYR A 61 0.01 -9.20 -6.27
C TYR A 61 1.00 -9.56 -5.17
N PHE A 62 0.58 -10.48 -4.29
CA PHE A 62 1.39 -10.92 -3.15
C PHE A 62 2.72 -11.56 -3.60
N ASP A 63 2.70 -12.40 -4.65
CA ASP A 63 3.92 -13.05 -5.15
C ASP A 63 4.94 -12.06 -5.73
N ILE A 64 4.46 -10.95 -6.32
CA ILE A 64 5.36 -9.88 -6.79
C ILE A 64 5.90 -9.08 -5.61
N PHE A 65 5.09 -8.89 -4.56
CA PHE A 65 5.55 -8.24 -3.34
C PHE A 65 6.66 -9.04 -2.65
N THR A 66 6.50 -10.36 -2.51
CA THR A 66 7.56 -11.22 -1.94
C THR A 66 8.81 -11.21 -2.81
N LEU A 67 8.66 -11.30 -4.13
CA LEU A 67 9.77 -11.19 -5.09
C LEU A 67 10.53 -9.86 -4.96
N LEU A 68 9.82 -8.74 -4.85
CA LEU A 68 10.45 -7.42 -4.65
C LEU A 68 11.26 -7.38 -3.36
N LEU A 69 10.74 -7.93 -2.26
CA LEU A 69 11.45 -8.03 -1.00
C LEU A 69 12.68 -8.95 -1.10
N ASP A 70 12.58 -10.07 -1.82
CA ASP A 70 13.70 -10.99 -2.07
C ASP A 70 14.86 -10.30 -2.80
N HIS A 71 14.56 -9.31 -3.64
CA HIS A 71 15.55 -8.52 -4.36
C HIS A 71 15.99 -7.25 -3.61
N GLY A 72 15.53 -7.00 -2.38
CA GLY A 72 16.00 -5.89 -1.54
C GLY A 72 15.15 -4.62 -1.62
N ALA A 73 13.87 -4.73 -1.98
CA ALA A 73 12.92 -3.63 -1.79
C ALA A 73 12.84 -3.22 -0.32
N ALA A 74 12.96 -1.93 -0.04
CA ALA A 74 12.94 -1.37 1.30
C ALA A 74 11.54 -0.82 1.63
N PRO A 75 10.75 -1.49 2.48
CA PRO A 75 9.42 -1.00 2.89
C PRO A 75 9.47 0.31 3.68
N ALA A 76 10.63 0.59 4.31
CA ALA A 76 10.90 1.85 5.01
C ALA A 76 11.21 3.02 4.07
N HIS A 77 11.34 2.79 2.76
CA HIS A 77 11.58 3.85 1.80
C HIS A 77 10.41 4.85 1.79
N ARG A 78 10.76 6.13 1.86
CA ARG A 78 9.81 7.24 1.97
C ARG A 78 9.53 7.80 0.59
N THR A 79 8.34 7.54 0.10
CA THR A 79 7.98 7.63 -1.31
C THR A 79 7.23 8.90 -1.68
N CYS A 80 6.70 9.67 -0.71
CA CYS A 80 5.92 10.86 -1.01
C CYS A 80 6.31 12.08 -0.17
N ILE A 81 5.75 13.25 -0.50
CA ILE A 81 5.97 14.52 0.23
C ILE A 81 5.60 14.39 1.71
N LYS A 82 4.64 13.53 2.06
CA LYS A 82 4.26 13.24 3.45
C LYS A 82 5.23 12.30 4.16
N GLN A 83 6.30 11.87 3.49
CA GLN A 83 7.31 10.96 4.04
C GLN A 83 6.69 9.67 4.59
N GLU A 84 5.60 9.22 3.96
CA GLU A 84 4.93 7.96 4.28
C GLU A 84 5.82 6.79 3.83
N GLN A 85 5.98 5.80 4.71
CA GLN A 85 6.52 4.48 4.38
C GLN A 85 5.41 3.54 3.88
N PHE A 86 5.77 2.35 3.38
CA PHE A 86 4.82 1.35 2.91
C PHE A 86 3.69 1.05 3.93
N VAL A 87 4.04 0.90 5.20
CA VAL A 87 3.06 0.60 6.28
C VAL A 87 2.01 1.69 6.44
N HIS A 88 2.43 2.97 6.36
CA HIS A 88 1.52 4.11 6.41
C HIS A 88 0.58 4.10 5.21
N PHE A 89 1.11 3.80 4.02
CA PHE A 89 0.32 3.68 2.80
C PHE A 89 -0.74 2.59 2.95
N ALA A 90 -0.34 1.39 3.39
CA ALA A 90 -1.23 0.25 3.57
C ALA A 90 -2.38 0.58 4.52
N CYS A 91 -2.09 1.13 5.71
CA CYS A 91 -3.12 1.42 6.72
C CYS A 91 -4.01 2.63 6.40
N THR A 92 -3.56 3.58 5.57
CA THR A 92 -4.34 4.80 5.29
C THR A 92 -5.06 4.79 3.96
N ARG A 93 -4.45 4.21 2.92
CA ARG A 93 -4.99 4.26 1.55
C ARG A 93 -5.82 3.04 1.20
N LEU A 94 -5.60 1.94 1.91
CA LEU A 94 -6.39 0.72 1.79
C LEU A 94 -7.36 0.55 2.97
N SER A 95 -7.58 1.58 3.79
CA SER A 95 -8.47 1.52 4.95
C SER A 95 -9.93 1.19 4.63
N GLY A 96 -10.36 1.42 3.38
CA GLY A 96 -11.69 1.04 2.89
C GLY A 96 -11.76 -0.35 2.28
N ARG A 97 -10.65 -1.10 2.23
CA ARG A 97 -10.59 -2.48 1.72
C ARG A 97 -10.76 -3.47 2.87
N PRO A 98 -11.16 -4.73 2.58
CA PRO A 98 -11.18 -5.78 3.59
C PRO A 98 -9.80 -5.97 4.23
N GLU A 99 -9.79 -6.30 5.51
CA GLU A 99 -8.56 -6.60 6.27
C GLU A 99 -7.71 -7.68 5.57
N SER A 100 -8.35 -8.70 5.01
CA SER A 100 -7.69 -9.79 4.26
C SER A 100 -6.85 -9.32 3.07
N THR A 101 -7.04 -8.08 2.59
CA THR A 101 -6.18 -7.48 1.55
C THR A 101 -4.84 -7.01 2.11
N VAL A 102 -4.80 -6.50 3.33
CA VAL A 102 -3.63 -5.80 3.89
C VAL A 102 -2.83 -6.72 4.81
N THR A 103 -3.51 -7.52 5.63
CA THR A 103 -2.88 -8.39 6.64
C THR A 103 -1.79 -9.30 6.07
N PRO A 104 -1.97 -10.00 4.93
CA PRO A 104 -0.91 -10.87 4.40
C PRO A 104 0.41 -10.14 4.11
N TYR A 105 0.34 -8.87 3.70
CA TYR A 105 1.52 -8.07 3.40
C TYR A 105 2.22 -7.61 4.68
N LEU A 106 1.45 -7.26 5.73
CA LEU A 106 2.02 -6.89 7.02
C LEU A 106 2.64 -8.10 7.72
N ASP A 107 1.97 -9.24 7.69
CA ASP A 107 2.48 -10.51 8.22
C ASP A 107 3.80 -10.91 7.54
N GLU A 108 3.92 -10.72 6.22
CA GLU A 108 5.15 -11.02 5.50
C GLU A 108 6.30 -10.07 5.88
N LEU A 109 5.99 -8.79 6.14
CA LEU A 109 6.99 -7.85 6.66
C LEU A 109 7.42 -8.22 8.08
N GLU A 110 6.49 -8.60 8.95
CA GLU A 110 6.77 -9.06 10.30
C GLU A 110 7.63 -10.33 10.28
N ARG A 111 7.26 -11.32 9.46
CA ARG A 111 7.99 -12.58 9.29
C ARG A 111 9.45 -12.35 8.87
N ARG A 112 9.73 -11.29 8.12
CA ARG A 112 11.09 -10.90 7.69
C ARG A 112 11.80 -9.95 8.66
N GLY A 113 11.15 -9.51 9.73
CA GLY A 113 11.70 -8.49 10.64
C GLY A 113 11.83 -7.09 10.00
N LEU A 114 11.04 -6.82 8.96
CA LEU A 114 11.03 -5.55 8.22
C LEU A 114 9.87 -4.63 8.63
N LEU A 115 8.97 -5.10 9.49
CA LEU A 115 7.84 -4.33 9.99
C LEU A 115 8.29 -3.38 11.11
N ASP A 116 8.19 -2.07 10.86
CA ASP A 116 8.40 -1.03 11.87
C ASP A 116 7.06 -0.39 12.26
N LEU A 117 6.57 -0.73 13.45
CA LEU A 117 5.32 -0.20 14.00
C LEU A 117 5.46 1.24 14.51
N GLU A 118 6.67 1.62 14.90
CA GLU A 118 7.01 2.95 15.42
C GLU A 118 7.45 3.91 14.32
N ALA A 119 7.39 3.46 13.07
CA ALA A 119 7.62 4.26 11.90
C ALA A 119 6.78 5.55 11.96
N ARG A 120 7.45 6.67 11.74
CA ARG A 120 6.81 8.00 11.71
C ARG A 120 6.78 8.54 10.30
N SER A 121 5.62 9.07 9.94
CA SER A 121 5.45 9.91 8.75
C SER A 121 6.08 11.30 8.95
N GLY A 122 6.09 12.13 7.91
CA GLY A 122 6.62 13.50 7.95
C GLY A 122 5.83 14.45 8.86
N THR A 123 4.65 14.03 9.33
CA THR A 123 3.87 14.76 10.35
C THR A 123 4.04 14.16 11.74
N GLU A 124 5.09 13.36 11.98
CA GLU A 124 5.36 12.64 13.24
C GLU A 124 4.25 11.66 13.66
N ALA A 125 3.31 11.36 12.75
CA ALA A 125 2.23 10.42 13.06
C ALA A 125 2.74 8.99 12.91
N THR A 126 2.55 8.20 13.97
CA THR A 126 2.84 6.76 13.99
C THR A 126 1.80 5.98 13.18
N LEU A 127 2.13 4.72 12.88
CA LEU A 127 1.22 3.80 12.21
C LEU A 127 -0.11 3.66 12.95
N LEU A 128 -0.06 3.47 14.28
CA LEU A 128 -1.24 3.35 15.13
C LEU A 128 -2.12 4.61 15.06
N LEU A 129 -1.51 5.80 15.16
CA LEU A 129 -2.24 7.06 15.09
C LEU A 129 -2.94 7.23 13.73
N MET A 130 -2.25 6.87 12.64
CA MET A 130 -2.82 6.92 11.29
C MET A 130 -3.96 5.93 11.11
N ALA A 131 -3.82 4.69 11.59
CA ALA A 131 -4.87 3.67 11.54
C ALA A 131 -6.14 4.16 12.27
N VAL A 132 -6.00 4.62 13.53
CA VAL A 132 -7.11 5.14 14.33
C VAL A 132 -7.76 6.36 13.67
N SER A 133 -6.98 7.27 13.09
CA SER A 133 -7.52 8.45 12.37
C SER A 133 -8.41 8.09 11.17
N LYS A 134 -8.23 6.87 10.62
CA LYS A 134 -8.98 6.35 9.48
C LYS A 134 -10.06 5.34 9.88
N CYS A 135 -10.16 4.97 11.16
CA CYS A 135 -11.28 4.24 11.75
C CYS A 135 -12.58 5.06 11.78
N GLN A 136 -12.89 5.82 10.72
CA GLN A 136 -14.21 6.40 10.54
C GLN A 136 -15.18 5.25 10.23
N THR A 137 -15.84 4.78 11.29
CA THR A 137 -17.13 4.08 11.38
C THR A 137 -17.47 3.09 10.27
N PRO A 138 -17.86 1.83 10.60
CA PRO A 138 -18.53 0.99 9.62
C PRO A 138 -19.68 1.79 9.01
N SER A 139 -19.69 1.91 7.69
CA SER A 139 -20.83 2.44 6.94
C SER A 139 -22.09 1.76 7.49
N ALA A 140 -23.00 2.59 8.01
CA ALA A 140 -24.21 2.19 8.72
C ALA A 140 -24.83 0.89 8.18
N GLY A 141 -24.66 -0.19 8.92
CA GLY A 141 -25.14 -1.52 8.58
C GLY A 141 -24.88 -2.48 9.74
N SER A 142 -25.78 -2.46 10.73
CA SER A 142 -25.87 -3.36 11.88
C SER A 142 -24.66 -3.44 12.83
N ILE A 143 -24.58 -2.52 13.80
CA ILE A 143 -24.06 -2.87 15.13
C ILE A 143 -24.91 -2.14 16.17
N THR A 144 -25.87 -2.83 16.76
CA THR A 144 -26.43 -2.44 18.06
C THR A 144 -25.30 -2.51 19.09
N PRO A 145 -25.05 -1.44 19.87
CA PRO A 145 -24.02 -1.49 20.90
C PRO A 145 -24.41 -2.51 21.99
N PRO A 146 -23.44 -3.25 22.57
CA PRO A 146 -23.72 -4.14 23.70
C PRO A 146 -24.17 -3.29 24.91
N PRO A 147 -25.11 -3.79 25.74
CA PRO A 147 -25.56 -3.08 26.92
C PRO A 147 -24.40 -2.92 27.90
N CYS A 148 -24.05 -1.67 28.22
CA CYS A 148 -23.12 -1.36 29.30
C CYS A 148 -23.72 -1.83 30.63
N THR A 149 -23.19 -2.92 31.18
CA THR A 149 -23.31 -3.21 32.61
C THR A 149 -22.30 -2.34 33.36
N ALA A 150 -22.82 -1.31 34.05
CA ALA A 150 -22.06 -0.57 35.06
C ALA A 150 -21.89 -1.43 36.33
N PRO A 151 -20.79 -1.26 37.08
CA PRO A 151 -20.57 -1.94 38.36
C PRO A 151 -21.51 -1.45 39.47
#